data_AF-A0A061DKT7-F1
#
_entry.id   AF-A0A061DKT7-F1
#
_cell.length_a   1.000
_cell.length_b   1.000
_cell.length_c   1.000
_cell.angle_alpha   90.00
_cell.angle_beta   90.00
_cell.angle_gamma   90.00
#
_symmetry.space_group_name_H-M   'P 1'
#
loop_
_entity.id
_entity.type
_entity.pdbx_description
1 polymer ?
#
loop_
_entity_poly.entity_id
_entity_poly.type
_entity_poly.pdbx_seq_one_letter_code
_entity_poly.pdbx_strand_id
1 'polypeptide(L)' 'MFANILLVGKKLNALVDTGTSDLFASVETAKMLRLNTKAGASYTKTINSKEVPTKGTMSNVIVQQAKWVSKESI' A
#
# COMPACT_ATOMS: atom_id res chain seq x y z
N MET A 1 10.34 -7.28 -5.64
CA MET A 1 11.24 -6.61 -4.68
C MET A 1 10.42 -6.14 -3.49
N PHE A 2 11.00 -6.01 -2.31
CA PHE A 2 10.30 -5.60 -1.09
C PHE A 2 10.98 -4.37 -0.47
N ALA A 3 10.19 -3.44 0.07
CA ALA A 3 10.69 -2.21 0.67
C ALA A 3 10.05 -1.99 2.05
N ASN A 4 10.89 -1.60 3.01
CA ASN A 4 10.42 -1.15 4.32
C ASN A 4 9.82 0.25 4.19
N ILE A 5 8.56 0.39 4.59
CA ILE A 5 7.82 1.66 4.61
C ILE A 5 7.32 1.96 6.02
N LEU A 6 7.04 3.23 6.29
CA LEU A 6 6.30 3.69 7.45
C LEU A 6 4.91 4.15 6.98
N LEU A 7 3.87 3.50 7.48
CA LEU A 7 2.48 3.81 7.18
C LEU A 7 1.73 4.01 8.49
N VAL A 8 1.16 5.20 8.69
CA VAL A 8 0.46 5.58 9.95
C VAL A 8 1.33 5.30 11.19
N GLY A 9 2.62 5.64 11.10
CA GLY A 9 3.58 5.41 12.19
C GLY A 9 3.99 3.95 12.43
N LYS A 10 3.52 2.99 11.62
CA LYS A 10 3.91 1.57 11.72
C LYS A 10 4.86 1.18 10.58
N LYS A 11 5.93 0.45 10.91
CA LYS A 11 6.85 -0.11 9.91
C LYS A 11 6.20 -1.34 9.27
N LEU A 12 6.17 -1.39 7.95
CA LEU A 12 5.64 -2.49 7.16
C LEU A 12 6.64 -2.85 6.06
N ASN A 13 6.58 -4.10 5.61
CA ASN A 13 7.27 -4.50 4.41
C ASN A 13 6.25 -4.57 3.25
N ALA A 14 6.47 -3.78 2.21
CA ALA A 14 5.56 -3.68 1.07
C ALA A 14 6.22 -4.22 -0.21
N LEU A 15 5.43 -4.92 -1.03
CA LEU A 15 5.87 -5.36 -2.35
C LEU A 15 6.03 -4.13 -3.26
N VAL A 16 7.19 -3.99 -3.89
CA VAL A 16 7.41 -3.04 -4.98
C VAL A 16 7.00 -3.73 -6.27
N ASP A 17 5.80 -3.38 -6.76
CA ASP A 17 5.20 -3.89 -7.99
C ASP A 17 4.98 -2.73 -8.97
N THR A 18 5.82 -2.67 -10.01
CA THR A 18 5.75 -1.63 -11.04
C THR A 18 4.67 -1.91 -12.09
N GLY A 19 4.03 -3.08 -12.06
CA GLY A 19 2.93 -3.45 -12.96
C GLY A 19 1.55 -3.03 -12.46
N THR A 20 1.49 -2.40 -11.28
CA THR A 20 0.26 -2.02 -10.59
C THR A 20 0.06 -0.50 -10.60
N SER A 21 -1.17 -0.04 -10.84
CA SER A 21 -1.54 1.39 -10.87
C SER A 21 -1.78 2.00 -9.49
N ASP A 22 -2.22 1.18 -8.52
CA ASP A 22 -2.73 1.64 -7.22
C ASP A 22 -2.06 0.91 -6.05
N LEU A 23 -2.02 1.53 -4.88
CA LEU A 23 -1.52 0.86 -3.68
C LEU A 23 -2.61 -0.03 -3.07
N PHE A 24 -2.28 -1.31 -2.88
CA PHE A 24 -3.18 -2.28 -2.26
C PHE A 24 -2.66 -2.73 -0.89
N ALA A 25 -3.59 -2.92 0.04
CA ALA A 25 -3.35 -3.55 1.32
C ALA A 25 -4.42 -4.61 1.58
N SER A 26 -4.05 -5.68 2.29
CA SER A 26 -5.03 -6.67 2.72
C SER A 26 -6.02 -6.06 3.71
N VAL A 27 -7.20 -6.68 3.83
CA VAL A 27 -8.22 -6.24 4.80
C VAL A 27 -7.69 -6.35 6.23
N GLU A 28 -6.90 -7.37 6.52
CA GLU A 28 -6.25 -7.59 7.82
C GLU A 28 -5.26 -6.46 8.11
N THR A 29 -4.46 -6.06 7.12
CA THR A 29 -3.50 -4.96 7.24
C THR A 29 -4.22 -3.64 7.51
N ALA A 30 -5.30 -3.36 6.77
CA ALA A 30 -6.10 -2.16 6.98
C ALA A 30 -6.72 -2.11 8.40
N LYS A 31 -7.23 -3.25 8.90
CA LYS A 31 -7.74 -3.38 10.27
C LYS A 31 -6.65 -3.20 11.33
N MET A 32 -5.48 -3.81 11.14
CA MET A 32 -4.32 -3.69 12.04
C MET A 32 -3.83 -2.23 12.17
N LEU A 33 -3.92 -1.49 11.08
CA LEU A 33 -3.57 -0.07 11.00
C LEU A 33 -4.72 0.85 11.43
N ARG A 34 -5.91 0.31 11.74
CA ARG A 34 -7.13 1.06 12.08
C ARG A 34 -7.47 2.12 11.03
N LEU A 35 -7.27 1.77 9.75
CA LEU A 35 -7.55 2.66 8.63
C LEU A 35 -9.06 2.88 8.50
N ASN A 36 -9.47 4.13 8.35
CA ASN A 36 -10.86 4.47 8.04
C ASN A 36 -11.06 4.41 6.52
N THR A 37 -11.54 3.27 6.03
CA THR A 37 -11.85 3.06 4.62
C THR A 37 -13.26 3.52 4.30
N LYS A 38 -13.44 4.26 3.20
CA LYS A 38 -14.77 4.54 2.68
C LYS A 38 -15.34 3.28 2.04
N ALA A 39 -16.56 2.92 2.43
CA ALA A 39 -17.31 1.87 1.75
C ALA A 39 -17.57 2.31 0.30
N GLY A 40 -17.21 1.45 -0.64
CA GLY A 40 -17.31 1.71 -2.06
C GLY A 40 -16.63 0.56 -2.80
N ALA A 41 -17.31 -0.02 -3.77
CA ALA A 41 -16.74 -1.07 -4.61
C ALA A 41 -15.86 -0.40 -5.67
N SER A 42 -14.54 -0.36 -5.42
CA SER A 42 -13.60 -0.38 -6.55
C SER A 42 -13.39 -1.82 -6.96
N TYR A 43 -12.74 -2.02 -8.09
CA TYR A 43 -12.45 -3.35 -8.61
C TYR A 43 -10.97 -3.47 -8.92
N THR A 44 -10.44 -4.67 -8.70
CA THR A 44 -9.07 -5.02 -9.09
C THR A 44 -9.11 -6.20 -10.03
N LYS A 45 -8.27 -6.15 -11.06
CA LYS A 45 -8.11 -7.24 -12.01
C LYS A 45 -6.64 -7.36 -12.36
N THR A 46 -6.07 -8.54 -12.12
CA THR A 46 -4.77 -8.89 -12.68
C THR A 46 -4.95 -9.46 -14.09
N ILE A 47 -3.90 -9.41 -14.91
CA ILE A 47 -3.94 -9.71 -16.36
C ILE A 47 -4.67 -11.02 -16.68
N ASN A 48 -4.51 -12.05 -15.84
CA ASN A 48 -5.07 -13.39 -16.06
C ASN A 48 -6.12 -13.81 -15.01
N SER A 49 -6.77 -12.85 -14.33
CA SER A 49 -7.77 -13.16 -13.30
C SER A 49 -9.13 -12.54 -13.60
N LYS A 50 -10.16 -13.09 -12.96
CA LYS A 50 -11.46 -12.42 -12.85
C LYS A 50 -11.29 -11.15 -12.02
N GLU A 51 -12.09 -10.16 -12.33
CA GLU A 51 -12.19 -8.93 -11.55
C GLU A 51 -12.78 -9.24 -10.18
N VAL A 52 -12.20 -8.65 -9.13
CA VAL A 52 -12.61 -8.85 -7.73
C VAL A 52 -12.90 -7.49 -7.10
N PRO A 53 -14.02 -7.33 -6.38
CA PRO A 53 -14.33 -6.07 -5.72
C PRO A 53 -13.41 -5.84 -4.52
N THR A 54 -12.97 -4.59 -4.31
CA THR A 54 -12.31 -4.16 -3.08
C THR A 54 -13.33 -3.99 -1.96
N LYS A 55 -12.87 -4.09 -0.70
CA LYS A 55 -13.72 -3.84 0.48
C LYS A 55 -13.94 -2.36 0.77
N GLY A 56 -13.12 -1.49 0.20
CA GLY A 56 -13.19 -0.05 0.36
C GLY A 56 -11.96 0.63 -0.20
N THR A 57 -11.97 1.96 -0.16
CA THR A 57 -10.86 2.80 -0.63
C THR A 57 -10.45 3.79 0.47
N MET A 58 -9.20 4.24 0.40
CA MET A 58 -8.66 5.26 1.29
C MET A 58 -7.91 6.30 0.46
N SER A 59 -8.11 7.57 0.80
CA SER A 59 -7.42 8.72 0.19
C SER A 59 -6.64 9.47 1.27
N ASN A 60 -5.69 10.32 0.86
CA ASN A 60 -4.90 11.18 1.76
C ASN A 60 -4.04 10.39 2.76
N VAL A 61 -3.34 9.39 2.24
CA VAL A 61 -2.50 8.47 3.02
C VAL A 61 -1.05 8.91 2.94
N ILE A 62 -0.40 9.08 4.09
CA ILE A 62 1.05 9.34 4.13
C ILE A 62 1.79 8.01 4.21
N VAL A 63 2.50 7.68 3.13
CA VAL A 63 3.45 6.57 3.06
C VAL A 63 4.85 7.18 3.04
N GLN A 64 5.69 6.79 3.98
CA GLN A 64 7.08 7.26 4.05
C GLN A 64 8.02 6.09 3.78
N GLN A 65 9.05 6.33 2.97
CA GLN A 65 10.21 5.45 2.92
C GLN A 65 11.24 5.93 3.95
N ALA A 66 12.11 5.03 4.41
CA ALA A 66 13.25 5.44 5.22
C ALA A 66 14.07 6.54 4.51
N LYS A 67 14.65 7.46 5.29
CA LYS A 67 15.54 8.49 4.73
C LYS A 67 16.69 7.80 4.00
N TRP A 68 16.96 8.26 2.79
CA TRP A 68 18.19 7.94 2.10
C TRP A 68 19.35 8.50 2.92
N VAL A 69 20.22 7.62 3.41
CA VAL A 69 21.47 8.01 4.06
C VAL A 69 22.55 7.70 3.04
N SER A 70 23.11 8.73 2.38
CA SER A 70 24.30 8.49 1.58
C SER A 70 25.46 8.20 2.53
N LYS A 71 26.29 7.21 2.19
CA LYS A 71 27.57 7.01 2.88
C LYS A 71 28.65 7.98 2.38
N GLU A 72 28.42 8.61 1.24
CA GLU A 72 29.33 9.56 0.62
C GLU A 72 28.60 10.88 0.40
N SER A 73 29.16 11.93 0.97
CA SER A 73 28.91 13.31 0.57
C SER A 73 29.53 13.52 -0.82
N ILE A 74 28.74 14.05 -1.75
CA ILE A 74 29.22 14.54 -3.05
C ILE A 74 30.27 15.64 -2.81
#